data_AF-A0AAD2U644-F1
#
_entry.id   AF-A0AAD2U644-F1
#
_cell.length_a   1.000
_cell.length_b   1.000
_cell.length_c   1.000
_cell.angle_alpha   90.00
_cell.angle_beta   90.00
_cell.angle_gamma   90.00
#
_symmetry.space_group_name_H-M   'P 1'
#
loop_
_entity.id
_entity.type
_entity.pdbx_description
1 polymer ?
#
loop_
_entity_poly.entity_id
_entity_poly.type
_entity_poly.pdbx_seq_one_letter_code
_entity_poly.pdbx_strand_id
1 'polypeptide(L)' 'MATVSFNKSFVIESPTAINAIINDLENPRKVEVSTRDYNAENAKGIKLLKQRLSNFKR' A
#
# COMPACT_ATOMS: atom_id res chain seq x y z
N MET A 1 4.35 14.25 25.14
CA MET A 1 3.78 14.63 23.83
C MET A 1 4.84 15.47 23.11
N ALA A 2 5.54 14.92 22.12
CA ALA A 2 6.60 15.64 21.43
C ALA A 2 5.99 16.50 20.32
N THR A 3 5.90 17.81 20.54
CA THR A 3 5.63 18.78 19.47
C THR A 3 6.89 18.90 18.63
N VAL A 4 7.07 17.98 17.68
CA VAL A 4 8.07 18.17 16.62
C VAL A 4 7.64 19.37 15.80
N SER A 5 8.38 20.47 15.89
CA SER A 5 8.13 21.66 15.09
C SER A 5 8.60 21.38 13.67
N PHE A 6 7.69 20.91 12.81
CA PHE A 6 7.95 20.93 11.38
C PHE A 6 7.99 22.40 10.94
N ASN A 7 9.11 22.83 10.38
CA ASN A 7 9.16 24.10 9.67
C ASN A 7 8.14 24.01 8.52
N LYS A 8 7.09 24.85 8.56
CA LYS A 8 5.97 24.84 7.61
C LYS A 8 6.36 25.31 6.20
N SER A 9 7.61 25.77 6.02
CA SER A 9 8.13 26.20 4.75
C SER A 9 8.64 25.01 3.94
N PHE A 10 7.73 24.30 3.27
CA PHE A 10 8.09 23.34 2.23
C PHE A 10 8.38 24.09 0.92
N VAL A 11 9.45 24.89 0.92
CA VAL A 11 9.89 25.62 -0.27
C VAL A 11 10.93 24.73 -0.97
N ILE A 12 10.59 24.25 -2.16
CA ILE A 12 11.52 23.52 -3.01
C ILE A 12 12.34 24.56 -3.76
N GLU A 13 13.54 24.86 -3.26
CA GLU A 13 14.42 25.88 -3.85
C GLU A 13 15.23 25.36 -5.05
N SER A 14 15.23 24.04 -5.27
CA SER A 14 15.99 23.41 -6.35
C SER A 14 15.16 23.30 -7.63
N PRO A 15 15.56 23.99 -8.72
CA PRO A 15 14.89 23.87 -10.03
C PRO A 15 14.91 22.44 -10.58
N THR A 16 15.94 21.65 -10.25
CA THR A 16 16.05 20.26 -10.70
C THR A 16 14.99 19.38 -10.02
N ALA A 17 14.67 19.65 -8.76
CA ALA A 17 13.63 18.92 -8.03
C ALA A 17 12.23 19.25 -8.57
N ILE A 18 11.99 20.51 -8.95
CA ILE A 18 10.73 20.92 -9.57
C ILE A 18 10.53 20.20 -10.90
N ASN A 19 11.55 20.17 -11.75
CA ASN A 19 11.47 19.48 -13.05
C ASN A 19 11.28 17.97 -12.89
N ALA A 20 11.91 17.34 -11.89
CA ALA A 20 11.69 15.94 -11.59
C ALA A 20 10.22 15.66 -11.20
N ILE A 21 9.64 16.51 -10.35
CA ILE A 21 8.23 16.39 -9.94
C ILE A 21 7.29 16.56 -11.13
N ILE A 22 7.53 17.55 -12.00
CA ILE A 22 6.73 17.76 -13.21
C ILE A 22 6.79 16.52 -14.10
N ASN A 23 7.98 15.98 -14.34
CA ASN A 23 8.16 14.77 -15.14
C ASN A 23 7.45 13.55 -14.53
N ASP A 24 7.48 13.39 -13.21
CA ASP A 24 6.79 12.31 -12.50
C ASP A 24 5.26 12.44 -12.57
N LEU A 25 4.75 13.68 -12.57
CA LEU A 25 3.31 13.97 -12.74
C LEU A 25 2.84 13.73 -14.18
N GLU A 26 3.65 14.08 -15.18
CA GLU A 26 3.37 13.81 -16.59
C GLU A 26 3.51 12.32 -16.93
N ASN A 27 4.41 11.61 -16.25
CA ASN A 27 4.68 10.19 -16.43
C ASN A 27 4.38 9.40 -15.15
N PRO A 28 3.12 9.35 -14.71
CA PRO A 28 2.76 8.71 -13.46
C PRO A 28 3.13 7.23 -13.52
N ARG A 29 3.84 6.77 -12.48
CA ARG A 29 4.16 5.35 -12.33
C ARG A 29 2.87 4.58 -12.09
N LYS A 30 2.42 3.84 -13.11
CA LYS A 30 1.28 2.92 -12.98
C LYS A 30 1.67 1.78 -12.05
N VAL A 31 1.00 1.71 -10.91
CA VAL A 31 1.09 0.57 -9.99
C VAL A 31 -0.14 -0.27 -10.21
N GLU A 32 0.04 -1.48 -10.75
CA GLU A 32 -1.03 -2.44 -10.83
C GLU A 32 -1.28 -3.02 -9.44
N VAL A 33 -2.42 -2.68 -8.86
CA VAL A 33 -2.92 -3.35 -7.66
C VAL A 33 -3.67 -4.58 -8.14
N SER A 34 -3.18 -5.77 -7.79
CA SER A 34 -3.93 -7.00 -8.08
C SER A 34 -5.31 -6.92 -7.46
N THR A 35 -6.34 -7.05 -8.29
CA THR A 35 -7.71 -7.13 -7.81
C THR A 35 -7.87 -8.41 -7.01
N ARG A 36 -8.42 -8.32 -5.81
CA ARG A 36 -8.68 -9.52 -4.98
C ARG A 36 -9.66 -10.43 -5.70
N ASP A 37 -9.26 -11.69 -5.89
CA ASP A 37 -10.18 -12.74 -6.31
C ASP A 37 -10.89 -13.28 -5.05
N TYR A 38 -12.05 -12.70 -4.78
CA TYR A 38 -12.88 -13.07 -3.63
C TYR A 38 -13.27 -14.56 -3.65
N ASN A 39 -13.43 -15.17 -4.83
CA ASN A 39 -13.82 -16.57 -4.93
C ASN A 39 -12.65 -17.48 -4.53
N ALA A 40 -11.46 -17.21 -5.06
CA ALA A 40 -10.25 -17.96 -4.71
C ALA A 40 -9.86 -17.78 -3.24
N GLU A 41 -9.95 -16.56 -2.71
CA GLU A 41 -9.66 -16.26 -1.30
C GLU A 41 -10.65 -16.96 -0.36
N ASN A 42 -11.96 -16.93 -0.66
CA ASN A 42 -12.99 -17.60 0.14
C ASN A 42 -12.79 -19.12 0.18
N ALA A 43 -12.50 -19.75 -0.97
CA ALA A 43 -12.23 -21.18 -1.03
C ALA A 43 -11.02 -21.57 -0.16
N LYS A 44 -9.95 -20.77 -0.21
CA LYS A 44 -8.76 -20.95 0.63
C LYS A 44 -9.07 -20.76 2.12
N GLY A 45 -9.87 -19.76 2.46
CA GLY A 45 -10.32 -19.49 3.83
C GLY A 45 -11.13 -20.64 4.43
N ILE A 46 -12.11 -21.15 3.69
CA ILE A 46 -12.94 -22.30 4.12
C ILE A 46 -12.08 -23.54 4.32
N LYS A 47 -11.14 -23.82 3.42
CA LYS A 47 -10.22 -24.97 3.54
C LYS A 47 -9.37 -24.86 4.82
N LEU A 48 -8.83 -23.69 5.09
CA LEU A 48 -8.02 -23.43 6.28
C LEU A 48 -8.86 -23.58 7.57
N LEU A 49 -10.09 -23.08 7.55
CA LEU A 49 -11.01 -23.20 8.68
C LEU A 49 -11.32 -24.66 8.99
N LYS A 50 -11.62 -25.48 7.97
CA LYS A 50 -11.85 -26.92 8.12
C LYS A 50 -10.64 -27.62 8.77
N GLN A 51 -9.43 -27.32 8.29
CA GLN A 51 -8.19 -27.88 8.84
C GLN A 51 -7.98 -27.50 10.32
N ARG A 52 -8.25 -26.26 10.69
CA ARG A 52 -8.11 -25.81 12.09
C ARG A 52 -9.12 -26.51 12.99
N LEU A 53 -10.37 -26.60 12.56
CA LEU A 53 -11.44 -27.25 13.34
C LEU A 53 -11.22 -28.76 13.48
N SER A 54 -10.67 -29.43 12.46
CA SER A 54 -10.30 -30.85 12.58
C SER A 54 -9.15 -31.08 13.56
N ASN A 55 -8.21 -30.14 13.64
CA ASN A 55 -7.10 -30.21 14.58
C ASN A 55 -7.52 -29.84 16.01
N PHE A 56 -8.62 -29.12 16.19
CA PHE A 56 -9.16 -28.73 17.50
C PHE A 56 -9.92 -29.86 18.21
N LYS A 57 -10.32 -30.91 17.46
CA LYS A 57 -11.01 -32.10 18.00
C LYS A 57 -10.05 -33.22 18.39
N ARG A 58 -8.74 -33.04 18.21
CA ARG A 58 -7.68 -33.94 18.68
C ARG A 58 -7.07 -33.37 19.94
#